data_AF-A0A094EX81-F1
#
_entry.id   AF-A0A094EX81-F1
#
_cell.length_a   1.000
_cell.length_b   1.000
_cell.length_c   1.000
_cell.angle_alpha   90.00
_cell.angle_beta   90.00
_cell.angle_gamma   90.00
#
_symmetry.space_group_name_H-M   'P 1'
#
loop_
_entity.id
_entity.type
_entity.pdbx_description
1 polymer ?
#
loop_
_entity_poly.entity_id
_entity_poly.type
_entity_poly.pdbx_seq_one_letter_code
_entity_poly.pdbx_strand_id
1 'polypeptide(L)'
;MRIDEEIAHYIRSGIEQPWNEILGGDARLMERTDEPTVKAIQLRAPGISRYDYDFIQDNMAASGKLFSQIREVSKRQGIASRLLRISHRILTIHSLFKDLRYLSPAVEAIRCLVTKKTKKTLRQNLFFHFEKLGSSRSTLQIQISERTYSTYTGNVKSLFNLAIRQLFLLAIRQLAKPARQREHGYSMFIVAGFAQSLGFASDEIRALMKNDPYQTMAQNLLHRALPIQKPADRNNKTQPLATNIRELIKSLSSSAVENSKPWLTVAGSGAPIRRRCGPEVWRDDEDSDDLKHMFLGKMHLSLAELQRGGEGII
;
A
#
# COMPACT_ATOMS: atom_id res chain seq x y z
N MET A 1 -9.22 -14.27 -3.31
CA MET A 1 -8.73 -13.32 -2.29
C MET A 1 -9.96 -12.84 -1.50
N ARG A 2 -10.17 -13.26 -0.24
CA ARG A 2 -11.40 -12.91 0.53
C ARG A 2 -11.20 -11.64 1.37
N ILE A 3 -11.02 -10.52 0.69
CA ILE A 3 -10.84 -9.17 1.25
C ILE A 3 -12.06 -8.30 0.89
N ASP A 4 -13.24 -8.89 1.09
CA ASP A 4 -14.49 -8.41 0.52
C ASP A 4 -14.83 -7.00 1.03
N GLU A 5 -14.48 -6.71 2.28
CA GLU A 5 -14.64 -5.38 2.89
C GLU A 5 -13.76 -4.31 2.23
N GLU A 6 -12.50 -4.62 1.93
CA GLU A 6 -11.57 -3.71 1.27
C GLU A 6 -11.96 -3.46 -0.20
N ILE A 7 -12.43 -4.50 -0.92
CA ILE A 7 -12.96 -4.37 -2.28
C ILE A 7 -14.21 -3.51 -2.29
N ALA A 8 -15.14 -3.75 -1.36
CA ALA A 8 -16.37 -2.98 -1.26
C ALA A 8 -16.10 -1.51 -0.92
N HIS A 9 -15.09 -1.22 -0.09
CA HIS A 9 -14.65 0.15 0.18
C HIS A 9 -14.06 0.82 -1.06
N TYR A 10 -13.20 0.11 -1.81
CA TYR A 10 -12.63 0.64 -3.07
C TYR A 10 -13.74 1.01 -4.06
N ILE A 11 -14.75 0.14 -4.23
CA ILE A 11 -15.86 0.40 -5.15
C ILE A 11 -16.67 1.62 -4.70
N ARG A 12 -17.14 1.65 -3.45
CA ARG A 12 -18.02 2.72 -2.97
C ARG A 12 -17.32 4.07 -2.88
N SER A 13 -16.17 4.10 -2.20
CA SER A 13 -15.47 5.35 -1.91
C SER A 13 -14.51 5.77 -3.03
N GLY A 14 -13.91 4.81 -3.74
CA GLY A 14 -12.92 5.09 -4.77
C GLY A 14 -13.50 5.27 -6.17
N ILE A 15 -14.60 4.57 -6.49
CA ILE A 15 -15.22 4.61 -7.81
C ILE A 15 -16.55 5.36 -7.75
N GLU A 16 -17.55 4.82 -7.06
CA GLU A 16 -18.92 5.33 -7.09
C GLU A 16 -19.02 6.80 -6.65
N GLN A 17 -18.42 7.15 -5.51
CA GLN A 17 -18.44 8.52 -4.99
C GLN A 17 -17.82 9.55 -5.96
N PRO A 18 -16.58 9.40 -6.46
CA PRO A 18 -16.02 10.32 -7.44
C PRO A 18 -16.82 10.44 -8.74
N TRP A 19 -17.36 9.33 -9.26
CA TRP A 19 -18.19 9.38 -10.47
C TRP A 19 -19.51 10.12 -10.23
N ASN A 20 -20.14 9.90 -9.07
CA ASN A 20 -21.30 10.68 -8.66
C ASN A 20 -20.97 12.17 -8.50
N GLU A 21 -19.80 12.52 -7.96
CA GLU A 21 -19.35 13.91 -7.87
C GLU A 21 -19.18 14.53 -9.27
N ILE A 22 -18.42 13.89 -10.16
CA ILE A 22 -18.19 14.35 -11.53
C ILE A 22 -19.52 14.64 -12.25
N LEU A 23 -20.49 13.74 -12.08
CA LEU A 23 -21.79 13.80 -12.76
C LEU A 23 -22.86 14.57 -11.97
N GLY A 24 -22.52 15.13 -10.80
CA GLY A 24 -23.44 15.93 -9.99
C GLY A 24 -24.62 15.12 -9.44
N GLY A 25 -24.45 13.82 -9.20
CA GLY A 25 -25.48 12.90 -8.71
C GLY A 25 -26.60 12.60 -9.71
N ASP A 26 -26.44 13.00 -10.98
CA ASP A 26 -27.47 12.82 -12.01
C ASP A 26 -27.32 11.44 -12.68
N ALA A 27 -28.19 10.50 -12.29
CA ALA A 27 -28.19 9.13 -12.82
C ALA A 27 -28.36 9.07 -14.35
N ARG A 28 -29.04 10.05 -14.97
CA ARG A 28 -29.20 10.09 -16.43
C ARG A 28 -27.90 10.45 -17.13
N LEU A 29 -27.04 11.25 -16.50
CA LEU A 29 -25.71 11.55 -17.03
C LEU A 29 -24.77 10.33 -16.89
N MET A 30 -24.92 9.56 -15.81
CA MET A 30 -24.20 8.30 -15.63
C MET A 30 -24.52 7.31 -16.76
N GLU A 31 -25.80 7.12 -17.05
CA GLU A 31 -26.26 6.22 -18.13
C GLU A 31 -25.77 6.67 -19.52
N ARG A 32 -25.65 8.00 -19.73
CA ARG A 32 -25.14 8.59 -20.99
C ARG A 32 -23.61 8.65 -21.07
N THR A 33 -22.88 8.22 -20.03
CA THR A 33 -21.42 8.26 -20.04
C THR A 33 -20.87 7.08 -20.85
N ASP A 34 -20.24 7.37 -21.98
CA ASP A 34 -19.72 6.36 -22.91
C ASP A 34 -18.37 5.76 -22.48
N GLU A 35 -18.11 4.51 -22.88
CA GLU A 35 -16.86 3.79 -22.57
C GLU A 35 -15.59 4.54 -23.05
N PRO A 36 -15.54 5.14 -24.26
CA PRO A 36 -14.39 5.96 -24.68
C PRO A 36 -14.07 7.10 -23.71
N THR A 37 -15.10 7.80 -23.21
CA THR A 37 -14.95 8.84 -22.18
C THR A 37 -14.35 8.27 -20.91
N VAL A 38 -14.90 7.16 -20.39
CA VAL A 38 -14.36 6.50 -19.19
C VAL A 38 -12.89 6.13 -19.38
N LYS A 39 -12.54 5.54 -20.52
CA LYS A 39 -11.16 5.16 -20.84
C LYS A 39 -10.21 6.35 -20.94
N ALA A 40 -10.69 7.48 -21.46
CA ALA A 40 -9.89 8.68 -21.65
C ALA A 40 -9.60 9.42 -20.33
N ILE A 41 -10.51 9.38 -19.36
CA ILE A 41 -10.39 10.13 -18.11
C ILE A 41 -9.90 9.31 -16.91
N GLN A 42 -10.04 7.98 -16.95
CA GLN A 42 -9.56 7.12 -15.85
C GLN A 42 -8.07 7.37 -15.54
N LEU A 43 -7.71 7.23 -14.27
CA LEU A 43 -6.35 7.42 -13.73
C LEU A 43 -5.77 8.84 -13.86
N ARG A 44 -6.55 9.80 -14.36
CA ARG A 44 -6.18 11.21 -14.36
C ARG A 44 -6.52 11.85 -13.02
N ALA A 45 -5.77 12.89 -12.67
CA ALA A 45 -5.96 13.71 -11.48
C ALA A 45 -5.82 15.20 -11.85
N PRO A 46 -6.77 15.77 -12.62
CA PRO A 46 -6.66 17.11 -13.20
C PRO A 46 -6.59 18.23 -12.16
N GLY A 47 -7.06 18.01 -10.93
CA GLY A 47 -6.92 18.98 -9.84
C GLY A 47 -5.48 19.18 -9.36
N ILE A 48 -4.55 18.30 -9.73
CA ILE A 48 -3.15 18.35 -9.32
C ILE A 48 -2.14 18.26 -10.47
N SER A 49 -2.47 17.64 -11.60
CA SER A 49 -1.59 17.58 -12.78
C SER A 49 -2.07 18.53 -13.87
N ARG A 50 -1.17 19.43 -14.30
CA ARG A 50 -1.46 20.38 -15.39
C ARG A 50 -1.72 19.67 -16.71
N TYR A 51 -0.96 18.61 -17.02
CA TYR A 51 -1.18 17.80 -18.22
C TYR A 51 -2.54 17.12 -18.25
N ASP A 52 -3.02 16.62 -17.11
CA ASP A 52 -4.36 16.06 -17.01
C ASP A 52 -5.42 17.15 -17.10
N TYR A 53 -5.19 18.29 -16.46
CA TYR A 53 -6.06 19.46 -16.53
C TYR A 53 -6.27 19.92 -17.98
N ASP A 54 -5.18 20.19 -18.71
CA ASP A 54 -5.22 20.67 -20.09
C ASP A 54 -5.88 19.64 -21.01
N PHE A 55 -5.55 18.35 -20.84
CA PHE A 55 -6.23 17.28 -21.59
C PHE A 55 -7.75 17.29 -21.36
N ILE A 56 -8.20 17.40 -20.11
CA ILE A 56 -9.64 17.43 -19.82
C ILE A 56 -10.28 18.71 -20.37
N GLN A 57 -9.65 19.87 -20.17
CA GLN A 57 -10.16 21.16 -20.63
C GLN A 57 -10.35 21.15 -22.15
N ASP A 58 -9.33 20.74 -22.90
CA ASP A 58 -9.36 20.74 -24.37
C ASP A 58 -10.39 19.77 -24.92
N ASN A 59 -10.49 18.57 -24.34
CA ASN A 59 -11.43 17.54 -24.82
C ASN A 59 -12.87 17.75 -24.33
N MET A 60 -13.08 18.58 -23.30
CA MET A 60 -14.42 19.06 -22.94
C MET A 60 -14.88 20.21 -23.84
N ALA A 61 -13.96 21.11 -24.22
CA ALA A 61 -14.21 22.25 -25.10
C ALA A 61 -14.48 21.82 -26.56
N ALA A 62 -13.75 20.82 -27.06
CA ALA A 62 -14.04 20.20 -28.35
C ALA A 62 -15.34 19.40 -28.27
N SER A 63 -16.37 19.83 -29.01
CA SER A 63 -17.66 19.14 -29.05
C SER A 63 -17.48 17.66 -29.43
N GLY A 64 -18.00 16.76 -28.61
CA GLY A 64 -18.09 15.32 -28.90
C GLY A 64 -16.89 14.45 -28.53
N LYS A 65 -15.78 14.98 -27.97
CA LYS A 65 -14.61 14.14 -27.59
C LYS A 65 -14.76 13.46 -26.23
N LEU A 66 -15.24 14.17 -25.22
CA LEU A 66 -15.64 13.61 -23.92
C LEU A 66 -17.12 13.84 -23.69
N PHE A 67 -17.77 12.86 -23.06
CA PHE A 67 -19.21 12.84 -22.77
C PHE A 67 -20.02 13.10 -24.03
N SER A 68 -19.72 12.36 -25.11
CA SER A 68 -20.23 12.64 -26.47
C SER A 68 -21.76 12.63 -26.56
N GLN A 69 -22.43 11.83 -25.71
CA GLN A 69 -23.88 11.71 -25.65
C GLN A 69 -24.56 12.83 -24.86
N ILE A 70 -23.80 13.69 -24.17
CA ILE A 70 -24.31 14.81 -23.38
C ILE A 70 -24.11 16.11 -24.18
N ARG A 71 -25.21 16.60 -24.79
CA ARG A 71 -25.21 17.79 -25.67
C ARG A 71 -25.54 19.09 -24.94
N GLU A 72 -26.20 19.01 -23.79
CA GLU A 72 -26.63 20.16 -23.01
C GLU A 72 -25.42 20.96 -22.48
N VAL A 73 -25.25 22.19 -22.97
CA VAL A 73 -24.07 23.02 -22.67
C VAL A 73 -23.88 23.23 -21.17
N SER A 74 -24.95 23.55 -20.43
CA SER A 74 -24.89 23.77 -18.98
C SER A 74 -24.46 22.52 -18.22
N LYS A 75 -24.95 21.33 -18.61
CA LYS A 75 -24.53 20.05 -18.01
C LYS A 75 -23.07 19.75 -18.30
N ARG A 76 -22.63 19.95 -19.55
CA ARG A 76 -21.22 19.76 -19.94
C ARG A 76 -20.29 20.68 -19.15
N GLN A 77 -20.65 21.96 -19.00
CA GLN A 77 -19.89 22.91 -18.18
C GLN A 77 -19.82 22.48 -16.71
N GLY A 78 -20.94 22.01 -16.15
CA GLY A 78 -20.97 21.47 -14.79
C GLY A 78 -20.06 20.26 -14.61
N ILE A 79 -20.07 19.31 -15.56
CA ILE A 79 -19.18 18.14 -15.55
C ILE A 79 -17.73 18.59 -15.64
N ALA A 80 -17.39 19.46 -16.60
CA ALA A 80 -16.02 19.96 -16.77
C ALA A 80 -15.50 20.63 -15.48
N SER A 81 -16.30 21.51 -14.88
CA SER A 81 -15.93 22.21 -13.64
C SER A 81 -15.63 21.26 -12.48
N ARG A 82 -16.46 20.21 -12.28
CA ARG A 82 -16.24 19.22 -11.22
C ARG A 82 -15.07 18.31 -11.54
N LEU A 83 -14.96 17.85 -12.78
CA LEU A 83 -13.89 16.98 -13.23
C LEU A 83 -12.52 17.62 -13.03
N LEU A 84 -12.35 18.89 -13.40
CA LEU A 84 -11.09 19.64 -13.25
C LEU A 84 -10.66 19.85 -11.78
N ARG A 85 -11.57 19.65 -10.81
CA ARG A 85 -11.27 19.77 -9.36
C ARG A 85 -10.86 18.45 -8.72
N ILE A 86 -10.91 17.33 -9.45
CA ILE A 86 -10.58 16.02 -8.93
C ILE A 86 -9.06 15.92 -8.70
N SER A 87 -8.66 15.98 -7.43
CA SER A 87 -7.27 16.00 -6.98
C SER A 87 -6.69 14.61 -6.67
N HIS A 88 -7.40 13.55 -7.03
CA HIS A 88 -6.95 12.16 -6.91
C HIS A 88 -7.17 11.43 -8.24
N ARG A 89 -6.62 10.23 -8.40
CA ARG A 89 -6.87 9.44 -9.60
C ARG A 89 -8.36 9.11 -9.72
N ILE A 90 -8.93 9.27 -10.91
CA ILE A 90 -10.29 8.84 -11.22
C ILE A 90 -10.27 7.31 -11.41
N LEU A 91 -10.75 6.58 -10.41
CA LEU A 91 -10.68 5.12 -10.39
C LEU A 91 -11.86 4.50 -11.16
N THR A 92 -11.65 3.27 -11.64
CA THR A 92 -12.63 2.49 -12.38
C THR A 92 -12.53 1.01 -11.99
N ILE A 93 -13.41 0.18 -12.53
CA ILE A 93 -13.30 -1.28 -12.38
C ILE A 93 -11.99 -1.80 -13.00
N HIS A 94 -11.48 -1.15 -14.05
CA HIS A 94 -10.18 -1.49 -14.62
C HIS A 94 -9.04 -1.28 -13.62
N SER A 95 -9.00 -0.10 -12.96
CA SER A 95 -7.97 0.18 -11.96
C SER A 95 -8.09 -0.75 -10.75
N LEU A 96 -9.32 -1.09 -10.33
CA LEU A 96 -9.54 -2.09 -9.28
C LEU A 96 -8.84 -3.41 -9.59
N PHE A 97 -9.05 -4.00 -10.77
CA PHE A 97 -8.39 -5.26 -11.13
C PHE A 97 -6.87 -5.16 -11.19
N LYS A 98 -6.32 -4.02 -11.64
CA LYS A 98 -4.88 -3.75 -11.65
C LYS A 98 -4.34 -3.64 -10.22
N ASP A 99 -4.99 -2.88 -9.36
CA ASP A 99 -4.58 -2.66 -7.97
C ASP A 99 -4.74 -3.92 -7.11
N LEU A 100 -5.73 -4.77 -7.38
CA LEU A 100 -5.87 -6.07 -6.70
C LEU A 100 -4.71 -7.02 -7.03
N ARG A 101 -4.18 -6.98 -8.26
CA ARG A 101 -2.96 -7.75 -8.61
C ARG A 101 -1.75 -7.24 -7.85
N TYR A 102 -1.62 -5.92 -7.73
CA TYR A 102 -0.57 -5.30 -6.91
C TYR A 102 -0.68 -5.67 -5.43
N LEU A 103 -1.90 -5.76 -4.90
CA LEU A 103 -2.15 -6.07 -3.49
C LEU A 103 -2.02 -7.58 -3.17
N SER A 104 -2.13 -8.46 -4.17
CA SER A 104 -2.19 -9.92 -3.97
C SER A 104 -1.02 -10.48 -3.14
N PRO A 105 0.25 -10.14 -3.41
CA PRO A 105 1.38 -10.68 -2.64
C PRO A 105 1.30 -10.33 -1.15
N ALA A 106 0.94 -9.08 -0.83
CA ALA A 106 0.76 -8.63 0.54
C ALA A 106 -0.41 -9.37 1.22
N VAL A 107 -1.52 -9.56 0.51
CA VAL A 107 -2.69 -10.29 1.05
C VAL A 107 -2.35 -11.75 1.31
N GLU A 108 -1.62 -12.40 0.40
CA GLU A 108 -1.20 -13.79 0.55
C GLU A 108 -0.28 -13.97 1.75
N ALA A 109 0.66 -13.05 1.96
CA ALA A 109 1.50 -13.04 3.15
C ALA A 109 0.71 -12.83 4.44
N ILE A 110 -0.19 -11.85 4.48
CA ILE A 110 -1.04 -11.61 5.66
C ILE A 110 -1.93 -12.81 5.95
N ARG A 111 -2.41 -13.51 4.92
CA ARG A 111 -3.17 -14.77 5.09
C ARG A 111 -2.34 -15.89 5.72
N CYS A 112 -1.02 -15.89 5.55
CA CYS A 112 -0.14 -16.85 6.20
C CYS A 112 0.07 -16.56 7.69
N LEU A 113 -0.40 -15.40 8.20
CA LEU A 113 -0.34 -15.06 9.62
C LEU A 113 -1.55 -15.58 10.41
N VAL A 114 -2.54 -16.17 9.76
CA VAL A 114 -3.79 -16.62 10.42
C VAL A 114 -4.24 -17.95 9.86
N THR A 115 -5.09 -18.65 10.60
CA THR A 115 -5.56 -19.97 10.20
C THR A 115 -6.36 -19.92 8.90
N LYS A 116 -5.93 -20.74 7.93
CA LYS A 116 -6.51 -20.79 6.57
C LYS A 116 -7.89 -21.46 6.52
N LYS A 117 -8.20 -22.34 7.48
CA LYS A 117 -9.45 -23.13 7.53
C LYS A 117 -10.59 -22.34 8.18
N THR A 118 -10.98 -21.21 7.59
CA THR A 118 -12.08 -20.38 8.10
C THR A 118 -13.07 -20.00 7.00
N LYS A 119 -14.36 -19.92 7.37
CA LYS A 119 -15.41 -19.35 6.52
C LYS A 119 -15.48 -17.82 6.61
N LYS A 120 -14.71 -17.19 7.50
CA LYS A 120 -14.65 -15.72 7.67
C LYS A 120 -13.87 -15.03 6.54
N THR A 121 -14.12 -13.74 6.32
CA THR A 121 -13.24 -12.89 5.50
C THR A 121 -11.87 -12.74 6.17
N LEU A 122 -10.85 -12.30 5.42
CA LEU A 122 -9.52 -12.06 6.00
C LEU A 122 -9.59 -11.04 7.14
N ARG A 123 -10.34 -9.95 6.94
CA ARG A 123 -10.53 -8.90 7.94
C ARG A 123 -11.17 -9.46 9.22
N GLN A 124 -12.25 -10.22 9.11
CA GLN A 124 -12.91 -10.86 10.25
C GLN A 124 -11.99 -11.85 10.99
N ASN A 125 -11.17 -12.59 10.24
CA ASN A 125 -10.21 -13.52 10.83
C ASN A 125 -9.11 -12.79 11.60
N LEU A 126 -8.57 -11.71 11.01
CA LEU A 126 -7.58 -10.85 11.67
C LEU A 126 -8.16 -10.18 12.92
N PHE A 127 -9.41 -9.72 12.88
CA PHE A 127 -10.06 -9.12 14.04
C PHE A 127 -10.12 -10.10 15.23
N PHE A 128 -10.49 -11.36 14.96
CA PHE A 128 -10.51 -12.41 15.97
C PHE A 128 -9.12 -12.66 16.60
N HIS A 129 -8.06 -12.62 15.80
CA HIS A 129 -6.68 -12.78 16.29
C HIS A 129 -6.10 -11.52 16.94
N PHE A 130 -6.73 -10.36 16.74
CA PHE A 130 -6.38 -9.09 17.39
C PHE A 130 -7.05 -8.94 18.76
N GLU A 131 -8.35 -9.25 18.83
CA GLU A 131 -9.16 -9.09 20.05
C GLU A 131 -8.73 -10.02 21.18
N LYS A 132 -8.34 -11.26 20.86
CA LYS A 132 -7.92 -12.28 21.83
C LYS A 132 -6.80 -11.85 22.78
N LEU A 133 -5.93 -10.93 22.35
CA LEU A 133 -4.82 -10.43 23.16
C LEU A 133 -5.09 -9.03 23.75
N GLY A 134 -6.20 -8.40 23.38
CA GLY A 134 -6.39 -6.95 23.44
C GLY A 134 -7.66 -6.48 24.15
N SER A 135 -8.38 -7.32 24.90
CA SER A 135 -9.63 -6.92 25.56
C SER A 135 -9.47 -5.78 26.58
N SER A 136 -8.26 -5.53 27.08
CA SER A 136 -7.92 -4.37 27.94
C SER A 136 -7.04 -3.31 27.27
N ARG A 137 -6.66 -3.51 26.00
CA ARG A 137 -5.74 -2.61 25.29
C ARG A 137 -6.48 -1.38 24.81
N SER A 138 -6.10 -0.22 25.34
CA SER A 138 -6.59 1.09 24.92
C SER A 138 -5.63 1.83 23.98
N THR A 139 -4.41 1.32 23.77
CA THR A 139 -3.36 1.99 23.00
C THR A 139 -2.75 1.13 21.88
N LEU A 140 -2.28 1.76 20.81
CA LEU A 140 -1.57 1.13 19.70
C LEU A 140 -0.36 1.98 19.29
N GLN A 141 0.77 1.36 19.01
CA GLN A 141 1.90 2.03 18.37
C GLN A 141 1.64 2.17 16.87
N ILE A 142 1.68 3.41 16.36
CA ILE A 142 1.59 3.76 14.96
C ILE A 142 2.99 4.04 14.44
N GLN A 143 3.44 3.24 13.49
CA GLN A 143 4.71 3.44 12.80
C GLN A 143 4.63 4.68 11.89
N ILE A 144 5.44 5.70 12.20
CA ILE A 144 5.57 6.94 11.42
C ILE A 144 6.71 6.83 10.41
N SER A 145 7.84 6.25 10.83
CA SER A 145 9.00 5.91 10.00
C SER A 145 9.49 4.50 10.35
N GLU A 146 10.59 4.03 9.75
CA GLU A 146 11.16 2.73 10.13
C GLU A 146 11.52 2.65 11.64
N ARG A 147 11.92 3.76 12.28
CA ARG A 147 12.33 3.78 13.71
C ARG A 147 11.36 4.49 14.65
N THR A 148 10.51 5.37 14.14
CA THR A 148 9.68 6.23 14.98
C THR A 148 8.25 5.73 15.05
N TYR A 149 7.70 5.80 16.25
CA TYR A 149 6.35 5.39 16.55
C TYR A 149 5.65 6.50 17.33
N SER A 150 4.37 6.71 17.06
CA SER A 150 3.47 7.46 17.94
C SER A 150 2.52 6.51 18.64
N THR A 151 2.12 6.88 19.84
CA THR A 151 1.07 6.13 20.56
C THR A 151 -0.28 6.75 20.25
N TYR A 152 -1.23 5.91 19.84
CA TYR A 152 -2.62 6.32 19.66
C TYR A 152 -3.50 5.60 20.68
N THR A 153 -4.42 6.34 21.30
CA THR A 153 -5.39 5.82 22.27
C THR A 153 -6.78 5.82 21.65
N GLY A 154 -7.51 4.71 21.77
CA GLY A 154 -8.86 4.59 21.22
C GLY A 154 -9.53 3.27 21.56
N ASN A 155 -10.76 3.09 21.05
CA ASN A 155 -11.49 1.84 21.21
C ASN A 155 -10.93 0.73 20.31
N VAL A 156 -11.18 -0.53 20.67
CA VAL A 156 -10.66 -1.74 19.99
C VAL A 156 -10.91 -1.72 18.47
N LYS A 157 -12.07 -1.23 18.01
CA LYS A 157 -12.40 -1.16 16.58
C LYS A 157 -11.52 -0.16 15.84
N SER A 158 -11.30 1.03 16.43
CA SER A 158 -10.39 2.03 15.88
C SER A 158 -8.94 1.53 15.87
N LEU A 159 -8.48 0.90 16.97
CA LEU A 159 -7.15 0.31 17.04
C LEU A 159 -6.96 -0.77 15.97
N PHE A 160 -7.92 -1.67 15.81
CA PHE A 160 -7.88 -2.69 14.77
C PHE A 160 -7.83 -2.09 13.36
N ASN A 161 -8.62 -1.06 13.08
CA ASN A 161 -8.62 -0.38 11.79
C ASN A 161 -7.24 0.22 11.46
N LEU A 162 -6.54 0.76 12.46
CA LEU A 162 -5.19 1.28 12.30
C LEU A 162 -4.18 0.14 12.14
N ALA A 163 -4.27 -0.90 12.97
CA ALA A 163 -3.37 -2.06 12.93
C ALA A 163 -3.43 -2.79 11.58
N ILE A 164 -4.62 -3.07 11.04
CA ILE A 164 -4.73 -3.73 9.74
C ILE A 164 -4.15 -2.87 8.61
N ARG A 165 -4.40 -1.55 8.60
CA ARG A 165 -3.83 -0.65 7.59
C ARG A 165 -2.30 -0.65 7.65
N GLN A 166 -1.73 -0.56 8.85
CA GLN A 166 -0.27 -0.62 9.03
C GLN A 166 0.32 -1.96 8.55
N LEU A 167 -0.34 -3.06 8.89
CA LEU A 167 0.11 -4.40 8.47
C LEU A 167 0.10 -4.54 6.94
N PHE A 168 -0.93 -4.05 6.27
CA PHE A 168 -1.00 -4.02 4.81
C PHE A 168 0.10 -3.15 4.20
N LEU A 169 0.32 -1.94 4.74
CA LEU A 169 1.37 -1.05 4.25
C LEU A 169 2.76 -1.71 4.37
N LEU A 170 3.09 -2.30 5.53
CA LEU A 170 4.36 -3.01 5.69
C LEU A 170 4.46 -4.20 4.74
N ALA A 171 3.41 -5.04 4.64
CA ALA A 171 3.42 -6.20 3.76
C ALA A 171 3.66 -5.79 2.30
N ILE A 172 3.07 -4.70 1.83
CA ILE A 172 3.34 -4.14 0.50
C ILE A 172 4.80 -3.72 0.37
N ARG A 173 5.37 -2.98 1.34
CA ARG A 173 6.80 -2.58 1.33
C ARG A 173 7.73 -3.79 1.20
N GLN A 174 7.37 -4.91 1.83
CA GLN A 174 8.22 -6.10 1.90
C GLN A 174 8.03 -7.08 0.75
N LEU A 175 6.88 -7.05 0.05
CA LEU A 175 6.44 -8.15 -0.82
C LEU A 175 5.81 -7.73 -2.15
N ALA A 176 5.60 -6.44 -2.39
CA ALA A 176 5.01 -5.98 -3.65
C ALA A 176 5.90 -6.30 -4.87
N LYS A 177 7.21 -6.29 -4.67
CA LYS A 177 8.18 -6.74 -5.69
C LYS A 177 8.29 -8.27 -5.65
N PRO A 178 8.32 -8.94 -6.82
CA PRO A 178 8.63 -10.37 -6.87
C PRO A 178 9.99 -10.64 -6.23
N ALA A 179 9.99 -11.36 -5.12
CA ALA A 179 11.19 -11.71 -4.37
C ALA A 179 11.62 -13.15 -4.66
N ARG A 180 12.92 -13.43 -4.62
CA ARG A 180 13.40 -14.82 -4.64
C ARG A 180 12.91 -15.55 -3.39
N GLN A 181 12.79 -16.88 -3.45
CA GLN A 181 12.26 -17.69 -2.33
C GLN A 181 12.94 -17.41 -0.98
N ARG A 182 14.25 -17.12 -0.98
CA ARG A 182 15.01 -16.77 0.24
C ARG A 182 14.63 -15.40 0.79
N GLU A 183 14.52 -14.39 -0.07
CA GLU A 183 14.10 -13.03 0.30
C GLU A 183 12.69 -13.04 0.88
N HIS A 184 11.80 -13.85 0.30
CA HIS A 184 10.44 -14.05 0.80
C HIS A 184 10.41 -14.53 2.26
N GLY A 185 11.34 -15.39 2.67
CA GLY A 185 11.45 -15.86 4.06
C GLY A 185 11.77 -14.74 5.05
N TYR A 186 12.68 -13.82 4.70
CA TYR A 186 12.99 -12.65 5.53
C TYR A 186 11.81 -11.68 5.59
N SER A 187 11.20 -11.37 4.44
CA SER A 187 10.02 -10.51 4.37
C SER A 187 8.87 -11.05 5.23
N MET A 188 8.60 -12.36 5.17
CA MET A 188 7.58 -13.00 6.00
C MET A 188 7.90 -12.92 7.50
N PHE A 189 9.16 -13.07 7.89
CA PHE A 189 9.58 -12.93 9.28
C PHE A 189 9.39 -11.49 9.79
N ILE A 190 9.74 -10.49 8.99
CA ILE A 190 9.49 -9.06 9.30
C ILE A 190 7.99 -8.81 9.47
N VAL A 191 7.18 -9.26 8.52
CA VAL A 191 5.72 -9.08 8.54
C VAL A 191 5.08 -9.76 9.77
N ALA A 192 5.53 -10.96 10.12
CA ALA A 192 5.04 -11.67 11.30
C ALA A 192 5.42 -10.97 12.62
N GLY A 193 6.67 -10.52 12.74
CA GLY A 193 7.14 -9.77 13.90
C GLY A 193 6.38 -8.46 14.10
N PHE A 194 6.08 -7.75 13.00
CA PHE A 194 5.28 -6.54 13.06
C PHE A 194 3.81 -6.81 13.38
N ALA A 195 3.23 -7.89 12.86
CA ALA A 195 1.88 -8.28 13.26
C ALA A 195 1.80 -8.57 14.76
N GLN A 196 2.82 -9.25 15.33
CA GLN A 196 2.91 -9.47 16.76
C GLN A 196 3.00 -8.15 17.55
N SER A 197 3.82 -7.18 17.09
CA SER A 197 3.97 -5.88 17.78
C SER A 197 2.69 -5.04 17.73
N LEU A 198 1.90 -5.16 16.66
CA LEU A 198 0.57 -4.55 16.55
C LEU A 198 -0.47 -5.24 17.44
N GLY A 199 -0.18 -6.41 17.99
CA GLY A 199 -1.05 -7.14 18.90
C GLY A 199 -1.81 -8.32 18.29
N PHE A 200 -1.51 -8.72 17.05
CA PHE A 200 -2.08 -9.92 16.46
C PHE A 200 -1.41 -11.17 17.06
N ALA A 201 -2.22 -12.18 17.40
CA ALA A 201 -1.73 -13.44 17.95
C ALA A 201 -2.40 -14.67 17.33
N SER A 202 -1.59 -15.54 16.74
CA SER A 202 -2.00 -16.80 16.12
C SER A 202 -0.89 -17.85 16.23
N ASP A 203 -1.22 -19.12 16.02
CA ASP A 203 -0.21 -20.19 15.96
C ASP A 203 0.72 -20.01 14.76
N GLU A 204 0.19 -19.48 13.66
CA GLU A 204 0.95 -19.22 12.45
C GLU A 204 2.01 -18.12 12.68
N ILE A 205 1.66 -17.03 13.38
CA ILE A 205 2.63 -16.00 13.78
C ILE A 205 3.69 -16.61 14.69
N ARG A 206 3.29 -17.40 15.70
CA ARG A 206 4.24 -18.05 16.62
C ARG A 206 5.20 -18.99 15.88
N ALA A 207 4.70 -19.75 14.92
CA ALA A 207 5.50 -20.68 14.12
C ALA A 207 6.52 -19.93 13.24
N LEU A 208 6.10 -18.83 12.59
CA LEU A 208 7.00 -17.97 11.81
C LEU A 208 8.08 -17.34 12.70
N MET A 209 7.73 -16.92 13.91
CA MET A 209 8.68 -16.30 14.84
C MET A 209 9.69 -17.29 15.46
N LYS A 210 9.41 -18.60 15.44
CA LYS A 210 10.29 -19.62 16.02
C LYS A 210 11.62 -19.77 15.27
N ASN A 211 11.60 -19.56 13.95
CA ASN A 211 12.76 -19.75 13.09
C ASN A 211 13.22 -18.41 12.51
N ASP A 212 14.17 -17.76 13.20
CA ASP A 212 14.73 -16.49 12.72
C ASP A 212 15.65 -16.73 11.51
N PRO A 213 15.28 -16.24 10.30
CA PRO A 213 16.07 -16.46 9.10
C PRO A 213 17.40 -15.69 9.13
N TYR A 214 17.47 -14.54 9.83
CA TYR A 214 18.71 -13.79 10.01
C TYR A 214 19.69 -14.54 10.90
N GLN A 215 19.20 -15.12 11.99
CA GLN A 215 20.03 -15.96 12.85
C GLN A 215 20.58 -17.16 12.09
N THR A 216 19.72 -17.84 11.34
CA THR A 216 20.09 -19.01 10.52
C THR A 216 21.11 -18.63 9.45
N MET A 217 20.95 -17.49 8.79
CA MET A 217 21.91 -16.97 7.81
C MET A 217 23.27 -16.69 8.42
N ALA A 218 23.30 -15.97 9.56
CA ALA A 218 24.54 -15.60 10.22
C ALA A 218 25.28 -16.85 10.74
N GLN A 219 24.57 -17.83 11.30
CA GLN A 219 25.14 -19.12 11.67
C GLN A 219 25.74 -19.85 10.47
N ASN A 220 25.01 -19.97 9.36
CA ASN A 220 25.50 -20.63 8.16
C ASN A 220 26.75 -19.95 7.57
N LEU A 221 26.79 -18.62 7.59
CA LEU A 221 27.97 -17.84 7.17
C LEU A 221 29.17 -18.14 8.07
N LEU A 222 28.99 -18.07 9.39
CA LEU A 222 30.05 -18.36 10.36
C LEU A 222 30.54 -19.80 10.25
N HIS A 223 29.64 -20.76 10.00
CA HIS A 223 30.04 -22.14 9.73
C HIS A 223 30.93 -22.22 8.48
N ARG A 224 30.58 -21.57 7.37
CA ARG A 224 31.42 -21.59 6.16
C ARG A 224 32.78 -20.91 6.35
N ALA A 225 32.81 -19.78 7.06
CA ALA A 225 34.02 -19.00 7.27
C ALA A 225 34.98 -19.62 8.30
N LEU A 226 34.48 -20.44 9.22
CA LEU A 226 35.25 -21.07 10.31
C LEU A 226 35.14 -22.61 10.27
N PRO A 227 35.74 -23.28 9.26
CA PRO A 227 35.55 -24.73 9.05
C PRO A 227 36.30 -25.62 10.05
N ILE A 228 37.39 -25.17 10.66
CA ILE A 228 38.34 -26.00 11.43
C ILE A 228 37.98 -26.12 12.94
N GLN A 229 36.95 -25.41 13.42
CA GLN A 229 36.58 -25.44 14.84
C GLN A 229 35.82 -26.72 15.24
N LYS A 230 36.18 -27.29 16.40
CA LYS A 230 35.47 -28.43 17.00
C LYS A 230 33.98 -28.10 17.20
N PRO A 231 33.04 -29.03 16.93
CA PRO A 231 31.60 -28.75 16.91
C PRO A 231 31.02 -28.10 18.19
N ALA A 232 31.51 -28.49 19.37
CA ALA A 232 31.05 -27.98 20.65
C ALA A 232 31.50 -26.53 20.93
N ASP A 233 32.77 -26.21 20.63
CA ASP A 233 33.32 -24.86 20.78
C ASP A 233 32.74 -23.87 19.76
N ARG A 234 32.38 -24.41 18.59
CA ARG A 234 31.80 -23.64 17.48
C ARG A 234 30.45 -23.07 17.87
N ASN A 235 29.51 -23.88 18.38
CA ASN A 235 28.16 -23.39 18.70
C ASN A 235 28.14 -22.34 19.83
N ASN A 236 28.98 -22.50 20.85
CA ASN A 236 29.06 -21.55 21.96
C ASN A 236 29.64 -20.18 21.53
N LYS A 237 30.56 -20.16 20.56
CA LYS A 237 31.18 -18.91 20.06
C LYS A 237 30.44 -18.30 18.87
N THR A 238 29.82 -19.11 18.01
CA THR A 238 29.11 -18.61 16.82
C THR A 238 27.75 -18.01 17.15
N GLN A 239 27.08 -18.46 18.21
CA GLN A 239 25.77 -17.91 18.58
C GLN A 239 25.80 -16.42 18.97
N PRO A 240 26.72 -15.96 19.85
CA PRO A 240 26.85 -14.54 20.16
C PRO A 240 27.20 -13.70 18.92
N LEU A 241 28.11 -14.20 18.08
CA LEU A 241 28.50 -13.52 16.84
C LEU A 241 27.35 -13.44 15.82
N ALA A 242 26.58 -14.51 15.66
CA ALA A 242 25.40 -14.53 14.80
C ALA A 242 24.34 -13.53 15.27
N THR A 243 24.16 -13.43 16.59
CA THR A 243 23.27 -12.44 17.20
C THR A 243 23.75 -11.02 16.92
N ASN A 244 25.05 -10.75 17.05
CA ASN A 244 25.62 -9.43 16.72
C ASN A 244 25.43 -9.07 15.24
N ILE A 245 25.68 -10.01 14.31
CA ILE A 245 25.45 -9.79 12.87
C ILE A 245 23.98 -9.48 12.60
N ARG A 246 23.07 -10.22 13.22
CA ARG A 246 21.62 -9.99 13.10
C ARG A 246 21.23 -8.59 13.58
N GLU A 247 21.70 -8.16 14.75
CA GLU A 247 21.38 -6.83 15.26
C GLU A 247 22.01 -5.71 14.40
N LEU A 248 23.21 -5.93 13.86
CA LEU A 248 23.81 -5.02 12.88
C LEU A 248 22.96 -4.89 11.61
N ILE A 249 22.49 -6.01 11.03
CA ILE A 249 21.62 -6.01 9.85
C ILE A 249 20.33 -5.21 10.11
N LYS A 250 19.70 -5.41 11.27
CA LYS A 250 18.53 -4.64 11.68
C LYS A 250 18.83 -3.15 11.80
N SER A 251 20.00 -2.80 12.35
CA SER A 251 20.40 -1.40 12.48
C SER A 251 20.62 -0.70 11.12
N LEU A 252 21.14 -1.44 10.13
CA LEU A 252 21.44 -0.93 8.77
C LEU A 252 20.19 -0.74 7.92
N SER A 253 19.23 -1.66 8.01
CA SER A 253 17.96 -1.59 7.26
C SER A 253 17.05 -0.42 7.69
N SER A 254 17.47 0.36 8.69
CA SER A 254 16.67 1.39 9.33
C SER A 254 17.03 2.83 8.92
N SER A 255 17.84 3.05 7.88
CA SER A 255 18.44 4.37 7.57
C SER A 255 18.14 4.82 6.14
N ALA A 256 17.27 5.83 5.95
CA ALA A 256 17.39 6.83 4.86
C ALA A 256 16.23 7.86 4.76
N VAL A 257 15.04 7.62 5.34
CA VAL A 257 13.80 8.27 4.81
C VAL A 257 12.89 8.89 5.87
N GLU A 258 13.39 9.15 7.08
CA GLU A 258 12.51 9.59 8.18
C GLU A 258 11.85 10.95 7.90
N ASN A 259 12.58 11.88 7.28
CA ASN A 259 12.12 13.26 7.07
C ASN A 259 11.66 13.58 5.64
N SER A 260 11.77 12.66 4.69
CA SER A 260 11.32 12.94 3.33
C SER A 260 9.84 12.61 3.14
N LYS A 261 9.18 13.47 2.39
CA LYS A 261 7.76 13.39 2.04
C LYS A 261 7.62 12.90 0.59
N PRO A 262 6.55 12.19 0.25
CA PRO A 262 6.36 11.75 -1.12
C PRO A 262 6.13 12.94 -2.06
N TRP A 263 6.55 12.75 -3.31
CA TRP A 263 6.29 13.71 -4.38
C TRP A 263 4.88 13.50 -4.92
N LEU A 264 4.12 14.59 -4.98
CA LEU A 264 2.81 14.63 -5.63
C LEU A 264 2.96 14.87 -7.13
N THR A 265 3.89 15.73 -7.52
CA THR A 265 4.19 16.05 -8.91
C THR A 265 5.69 16.12 -9.18
N VAL A 266 6.09 15.86 -10.41
CA VAL A 266 7.49 15.87 -10.89
C VAL A 266 7.64 16.72 -12.13
N ALA A 267 8.89 17.06 -12.45
CA ALA A 267 9.23 17.74 -13.69
C ALA A 267 8.81 16.90 -14.92
N GLY A 268 8.38 17.57 -15.99
CA GLY A 268 7.87 16.92 -17.19
C GLY A 268 6.48 16.32 -17.01
N SER A 269 6.13 15.37 -17.89
CA SER A 269 4.77 14.80 -18.00
C SER A 269 4.39 13.81 -16.89
N GLY A 270 5.33 13.45 -16.02
CA GLY A 270 5.11 12.48 -14.94
C GLY A 270 4.93 11.05 -15.46
N ALA A 271 4.29 10.20 -14.65
CA ALA A 271 4.03 8.83 -15.01
C ALA A 271 2.97 8.72 -16.12
N PRO A 272 3.21 7.90 -17.15
CA PRO A 272 2.22 7.66 -18.20
C PRO A 272 1.00 6.96 -17.60
N ILE A 273 -0.19 7.25 -18.12
CA ILE A 273 -1.50 6.78 -17.61
C ILE A 273 -1.49 5.27 -17.27
N ARG A 274 -0.94 4.43 -18.16
CA ARG A 274 -0.87 2.97 -17.95
C ARG A 274 -0.09 2.54 -16.71
N ARG A 275 0.92 3.32 -16.28
CA ARG A 275 1.75 3.05 -15.10
C ARG A 275 1.16 3.63 -13.80
N ARG A 276 0.02 4.30 -13.86
CA ARG A 276 -0.62 4.91 -12.66
C ARG A 276 -1.49 3.92 -11.87
N CYS A 277 -1.50 2.63 -12.21
CA CYS A 277 -2.20 1.61 -11.42
C CYS A 277 -1.56 0.22 -11.57
N GLY A 278 -1.75 -0.63 -10.57
CA GLY A 278 -1.28 -2.01 -10.56
C GLY A 278 0.24 -2.20 -10.67
N PRO A 279 0.68 -3.42 -11.03
CA PRO A 279 2.09 -3.79 -10.97
C PRO A 279 2.96 -3.14 -12.07
N GLU A 280 2.38 -2.55 -13.11
CA GLU A 280 3.12 -1.80 -14.14
C GLU A 280 3.80 -0.52 -13.60
N VAL A 281 3.51 -0.16 -12.35
CA VAL A 281 4.25 0.85 -11.58
C VAL A 281 5.73 0.44 -11.44
N TRP A 282 6.02 -0.85 -11.23
CA TRP A 282 7.36 -1.37 -10.92
C TRP A 282 8.10 -1.74 -12.20
N ARG A 283 9.20 -1.04 -12.51
CA ARG A 283 10.23 -1.58 -13.41
C ARG A 283 11.14 -2.50 -12.59
N ASP A 284 11.71 -3.51 -13.23
CA ASP A 284 12.61 -4.47 -12.58
C ASP A 284 13.90 -3.81 -12.03
N ASP A 285 14.26 -2.61 -12.53
CA ASP A 285 15.56 -1.98 -12.25
C ASP A 285 15.49 -0.71 -11.39
N GLU A 286 14.28 -0.24 -11.03
CA GLU A 286 14.09 0.96 -10.21
C GLU A 286 13.35 0.60 -8.92
N ASP A 287 13.99 0.87 -7.77
CA ASP A 287 13.27 0.95 -6.50
C ASP A 287 12.27 2.09 -6.58
N SER A 288 10.97 1.80 -6.46
CA SER A 288 10.02 2.89 -6.31
C SER A 288 10.32 3.56 -4.99
N ASP A 289 10.74 4.81 -5.12
CA ASP A 289 10.82 5.77 -4.06
C ASP A 289 9.47 5.94 -3.32
N ASP A 290 8.35 5.40 -3.79
CA ASP A 290 7.08 5.49 -3.06
C ASP A 290 6.99 4.46 -1.92
N LEU A 291 7.66 3.30 -2.01
CA LEU A 291 7.60 2.27 -0.96
C LEU A 291 8.14 2.81 0.37
N LYS A 292 9.19 3.63 0.32
CA LYS A 292 9.76 4.29 1.51
C LYS A 292 8.85 5.35 2.13
N HIS A 293 7.71 5.65 1.51
CA HIS A 293 6.69 6.55 2.03
C HIS A 293 5.40 5.84 2.45
N MET A 294 5.29 4.52 2.29
CA MET A 294 4.11 3.74 2.67
C MET A 294 3.99 3.55 4.19
N PHE A 295 3.78 4.64 4.93
CA PHE A 295 3.49 4.70 6.36
C PHE A 295 2.16 5.39 6.58
N LEU A 296 1.44 5.03 7.65
CA LEU A 296 0.09 5.54 7.85
C LEU A 296 0.05 7.08 7.88
N GLY A 297 0.96 7.72 8.63
CA GLY A 297 1.04 9.18 8.69
C GLY A 297 1.34 9.83 7.34
N LYS A 298 2.27 9.25 6.56
CA LYS A 298 2.66 9.78 5.24
C LYS A 298 1.54 9.63 4.19
N MET A 299 0.78 8.53 4.23
CA MET A 299 -0.34 8.27 3.31
C MET A 299 -1.56 9.17 3.57
N HIS A 300 -1.63 9.83 4.74
CA HIS A 300 -2.73 10.73 5.12
C HIS A 300 -2.28 12.20 5.21
N LEU A 301 -1.09 12.53 4.70
CA LEU A 301 -0.66 13.91 4.56
C LEU A 301 -1.64 14.68 3.68
N SER A 302 -1.88 15.94 4.01
CA SER A 302 -2.65 16.83 3.16
C SER A 302 -1.88 17.11 1.86
N LEU A 303 -2.60 17.44 0.78
CA LEU A 303 -1.97 17.77 -0.51
C LEU A 303 -1.01 18.98 -0.42
N ALA A 304 -1.17 19.84 0.59
CA ALA A 304 -0.30 20.97 0.85
C ALA A 304 1.05 20.56 1.47
N GLU A 305 1.11 19.39 2.10
CA GLU A 305 2.32 18.89 2.74
C GLU A 305 3.18 18.04 1.79
N LEU A 306 2.63 17.58 0.68
CA LEU A 306 3.33 16.77 -0.31
C LEU A 306 4.27 17.61 -1.19
N GLN A 307 5.37 17.02 -1.63
CA GLN A 307 6.37 17.71 -2.44
C GLN A 307 5.87 17.92 -3.88
N ARG A 308 6.22 19.05 -4.49
CA ARG A 308 5.86 19.38 -5.88
C ARG A 308 7.10 19.79 -6.65
N GLY A 309 7.41 19.07 -7.72
CA GLY A 309 8.60 19.27 -8.55
C GLY A 309 8.30 19.67 -9.98
N GLY A 310 7.02 19.80 -10.34
CA GLY A 310 6.57 20.15 -11.68
C GLY A 310 5.08 19.91 -11.89
N GLU A 311 4.72 19.62 -13.13
CA GLU A 311 3.34 19.63 -13.63
C GLU A 311 2.74 18.23 -13.86
N GLY A 312 3.59 17.20 -13.94
CA GLY A 312 3.20 15.80 -14.13
C GLY A 312 2.95 15.10 -12.80
N ILE A 313 1.98 14.19 -12.74
CA ILE A 313 1.73 13.32 -11.57
C ILE A 313 2.49 11.99 -11.69
N ILE A 314 2.88 11.42 -10.54
CA ILE A 314 3.54 10.11 -10.41
C ILE A 314 2.52 8.98 -10.27
#